data_AF-A0A446CHY1-F1
#
_entry.id   AF-A0A446CHY1-F1
#
_cell.length_a   1.000
_cell.length_b   1.000
_cell.length_c   1.000
_cell.angle_alpha   90.00
_cell.angle_beta   90.00
_cell.angle_gamma   90.00
#
_symmetry.space_group_name_H-M   'P 1'
#
loop_
_entity.id
_entity.type
_entity.pdbx_description
1 polymer ?
#
loop_
_entity_poly.entity_id
_entity_poly.type
_entity_poly.pdbx_seq_one_letter_code
_entity_poly.pdbx_strand_id
1 'polypeptide(L)'
;MNDHPYTLDRWATPDDPEIGSIRFADLRKIERACQGIWAIARIVGNSANEPESTGAQPLDPWVTSNLLGGIESLCDHVADLVGTALHGVQVAIGFADDENSVH
;
A
#
# COMPACT_ATOMS: atom_id res chain seq x y z
N MET A 1 3.21 11.37 -33.48
CA MET A 1 3.39 12.46 -32.50
C MET A 1 4.85 12.39 -32.08
N ASN A 2 5.61 13.50 -32.10
CA ASN A 2 7.04 13.47 -31.78
C ASN A 2 7.21 13.46 -30.26
N ASP A 3 7.69 12.37 -29.68
CA ASP A 3 7.96 12.25 -28.25
C ASP A 3 9.16 13.14 -27.88
N HIS A 4 8.86 14.27 -27.23
CA HIS A 4 9.87 15.17 -26.73
C HIS A 4 10.38 14.63 -25.38
N PRO A 5 11.70 14.55 -25.14
CA PRO A 5 12.26 13.92 -23.93
C PRO A 5 11.86 14.62 -22.61
N TYR A 6 11.29 15.82 -22.68
CA TYR A 6 10.79 16.59 -21.54
C TYR A 6 9.27 16.53 -21.35
N THR A 7 8.54 15.79 -22.19
CA THR A 7 7.10 15.52 -22.01
C THR A 7 6.82 14.11 -21.50
N LEU A 8 7.86 13.27 -21.33
CA LEU A 8 7.72 12.01 -20.62
C LEU A 8 7.37 12.29 -19.16
N ASP A 9 6.18 11.85 -18.76
CA ASP A 9 5.83 11.78 -17.36
C ASP A 9 6.76 10.77 -16.69
N ARG A 10 7.65 11.26 -15.83
CA ARG A 10 8.57 10.43 -15.04
C ARG A 10 7.86 9.43 -14.11
N TRP A 11 6.55 9.57 -13.93
CA TRP A 11 5.71 8.65 -13.16
C TRP A 11 5.03 7.59 -14.02
N ALA A 12 5.07 7.72 -15.35
CA ALA A 12 4.54 6.74 -16.29
C ALA A 12 5.71 5.91 -16.84
N THR A 13 5.68 4.60 -16.62
CA THR A 13 6.53 3.69 -17.39
C THR A 13 6.05 3.74 -18.84
N PRO A 14 6.92 3.70 -19.87
CA PRO A 14 6.50 3.77 -21.28
C PRO A 14 5.42 2.74 -21.67
N ASP A 15 5.35 1.63 -20.95
CA ASP A 15 4.39 0.53 -21.17
C ASP A 15 3.20 0.55 -20.19
N ASP A 16 3.12 1.56 -19.30
CA ASP A 16 1.97 1.68 -18.41
C ASP A 16 0.76 2.20 -19.19
N PRO A 17 -0.43 1.62 -18.98
CA PRO A 17 -1.66 2.14 -19.58
C PRO A 17 -1.92 3.59 -19.15
N GLU A 18 -2.41 4.42 -20.07
CA GLU A 18 -2.87 5.77 -19.73
C GLU A 18 -4.04 5.76 -18.72
N ILE A 19 -4.82 4.67 -18.68
CA ILE A 19 -5.99 4.51 -17.80
C ILE A 19 -6.02 3.11 -17.19
N GLY A 20 -5.97 3.03 -15.86
CA GLY A 20 -6.10 1.78 -15.09
C GLY A 20 -7.33 1.79 -14.17
N SER A 21 -7.99 0.64 -14.03
CA SER A 21 -9.09 0.49 -13.06
C SER A 21 -8.57 -0.05 -11.73
N ILE A 22 -8.89 0.64 -10.63
CA ILE A 22 -8.53 0.22 -9.27
C ILE A 22 -9.80 -0.15 -8.51
N ARG A 23 -9.81 -1.35 -7.89
CA ARG A 23 -10.93 -1.76 -7.05
C ARG A 23 -10.97 -0.93 -5.77
N PHE A 24 -12.05 -0.19 -5.56
CA PHE A 24 -12.24 0.63 -4.35
C PHE A 24 -12.15 -0.18 -3.05
N ALA A 25 -12.52 -1.45 -3.09
CA ALA A 25 -12.39 -2.35 -1.95
C ALA A 25 -10.94 -2.54 -1.51
N ASP A 26 -10.00 -2.60 -2.45
CA ASP A 26 -8.58 -2.78 -2.17
C ASP A 26 -7.97 -1.47 -1.64
N LEU A 27 -8.36 -0.31 -2.18
CA LEU A 27 -8.02 1.01 -1.60
C LEU A 27 -8.46 1.15 -0.14
N ARG A 28 -9.69 0.74 0.18
CA ARG A 28 -10.18 0.74 1.58
C ARG A 28 -9.41 -0.22 2.49
N LYS A 29 -8.89 -1.33 1.97
CA LYS A 29 -8.05 -2.25 2.76
C LYS A 29 -6.68 -1.62 3.04
N ILE A 30 -6.07 -0.99 2.03
CA ILE A 30 -4.81 -0.25 2.18
C ILE A 30 -4.98 0.86 3.24
N GLU A 31 -6.03 1.67 3.12
CA GLU A 31 -6.33 2.74 4.09
C GLU A 31 -6.42 2.21 5.53
N ARG A 32 -7.20 1.13 5.73
CA ARG A 32 -7.33 0.51 7.06
C ARG A 32 -6.03 -0.05 7.59
N ALA A 33 -5.21 -0.67 6.74
CA ALA A 33 -3.90 -1.17 7.13
C ALA A 33 -2.98 0.00 7.57
N CYS A 34 -2.96 1.11 6.82
CA CYS A 34 -2.20 2.31 7.20
C CYS A 34 -2.66 2.89 8.55
N GLN A 35 -3.98 2.95 8.80
CA GLN A 35 -4.53 3.39 10.09
C GLN A 35 -4.12 2.44 11.23
N GLY A 36 -4.12 1.12 10.99
CA GLY A 36 -3.65 0.11 11.93
C GLY A 36 -2.17 0.29 12.28
N ILE A 37 -1.30 0.45 11.27
CA ILE A 37 0.12 0.72 11.45
C ILE A 37 0.34 1.97 12.31
N TRP A 38 -0.34 3.06 11.96
CA TRP A 38 -0.23 4.32 12.70
C TRP A 38 -0.66 4.18 14.16
N ALA A 39 -1.79 3.51 14.40
CA ALA A 39 -2.30 3.28 15.75
C ALA A 39 -1.32 2.45 16.60
N ILE A 40 -0.80 1.36 16.05
CA ILE A 40 0.14 0.49 16.76
C ILE A 40 1.46 1.24 17.03
N ALA A 41 1.99 1.95 16.03
CA ALA A 41 3.21 2.74 16.19
C ALA A 41 3.07 3.79 17.29
N ARG A 42 1.90 4.43 17.38
CA ARG A 42 1.61 5.40 18.44
C ARG A 42 1.48 4.75 19.81
N ILE A 43 0.85 3.58 19.92
CA ILE A 43 0.77 2.82 21.18
C ILE A 43 2.16 2.43 21.68
N VAL A 44 2.98 1.82 20.81
CA VAL A 44 4.35 1.41 21.15
C VAL A 44 5.22 2.62 21.46
N GLY A 45 5.16 3.66 20.63
CA GLY A 45 5.94 4.89 20.81
C GLY A 45 5.62 5.61 22.11
N ASN A 46 4.34 5.74 22.46
CA ASN A 46 3.92 6.35 23.73
C ASN A 46 4.42 5.51 24.91
N SER A 47 4.27 4.18 24.85
CA SER A 47 4.75 3.29 25.91
C SER A 47 6.26 3.34 26.11
N ALA A 48 7.03 3.49 25.03
CA ALA A 48 8.50 3.47 25.10
C ALA A 48 9.08 4.82 25.55
N ASN A 49 8.47 5.94 25.16
CA ASN A 49 9.06 7.27 25.33
C ASN A 49 8.37 8.11 26.42
N GLU A 50 7.11 7.84 26.73
CA GLU A 50 6.32 8.63 27.67
C GLU A 50 5.58 7.77 28.73
N PRO A 51 6.25 6.78 29.36
CA PRO A 51 5.57 5.86 30.27
C PRO A 51 4.94 6.57 31.48
N GLU A 52 5.56 7.64 31.98
CA GLU A 52 5.07 8.38 33.15
C GLU A 52 3.98 9.42 32.82
N SER A 53 3.76 9.72 31.53
CA SER A 53 2.80 10.74 31.06
C SER A 53 1.34 10.35 31.30
N THR A 54 1.07 9.04 31.38
CA THR A 54 -0.30 8.50 31.50
C THR A 54 -0.60 7.88 32.86
N GLY A 55 0.41 7.69 33.71
CA GLY A 55 0.31 6.91 34.94
C GLY A 55 0.06 5.40 34.72
N ALA A 56 0.05 4.94 33.45
CA ALA A 56 -0.08 3.53 33.11
C ALA A 56 1.28 2.83 33.15
N GLN A 57 1.28 1.52 33.43
CA GLN A 57 2.49 0.72 33.32
C GLN A 57 2.93 0.64 31.84
N PRO A 58 4.24 0.70 31.55
CA PRO A 58 4.76 0.43 30.22
C PRO A 58 4.32 -0.95 29.73
N LEU A 59 4.14 -1.09 28.42
CA LEU A 59 3.90 -2.36 27.77
C LEU A 59 5.06 -3.32 28.02
N ASP A 60 4.70 -4.56 28.30
CA ASP A 60 5.66 -5.64 28.41
C ASP A 60 6.46 -5.80 27.08
N PRO A 61 7.76 -6.14 27.14
CA PRO A 61 8.58 -6.31 25.94
C PRO A 61 8.02 -7.33 24.95
N TRP A 62 7.39 -8.41 25.41
CA TRP A 62 6.75 -9.40 24.54
C TRP A 62 5.54 -8.79 23.81
N VAL A 63 4.72 -7.99 24.51
CA VAL A 63 3.59 -7.29 23.90
C VAL A 63 4.09 -6.29 22.84
N THR A 64 5.14 -5.53 23.17
CA THR A 64 5.76 -4.59 22.24
C THR A 64 6.28 -5.29 20.98
N SER A 65 6.98 -6.42 21.15
CA SER A 65 7.50 -7.21 20.02
C SER A 65 6.39 -7.74 19.11
N ASN A 66 5.29 -8.25 19.67
CA ASN A 66 4.15 -8.72 18.87
C ASN A 66 3.45 -7.59 18.13
N LEU A 67 3.32 -6.41 18.75
CA LEU A 67 2.76 -5.22 18.10
C LEU A 67 3.63 -4.77 16.91
N LEU A 68 4.96 -4.75 17.07
CA LEU A 68 5.88 -4.45 15.98
C LEU A 68 5.81 -5.49 14.85
N GLY A 69 5.74 -6.79 15.18
CA GLY A 69 5.50 -7.84 14.17
C GLY A 69 4.15 -7.70 13.47
N GLY A 70 3.13 -7.17 14.17
CA GLY A 70 1.85 -6.79 13.57
C GLY A 70 1.98 -5.65 12.54
N ILE A 71 2.84 -4.66 12.80
CA ILE A 71 3.16 -3.61 11.82
C ILE A 71 3.83 -4.22 10.58
N GLU A 72 4.81 -5.10 10.76
CA GLU A 72 5.48 -5.79 9.65
C GLU A 72 4.48 -6.54 8.78
N SER A 73 3.59 -7.34 9.40
CA SER A 73 2.54 -8.06 8.69
C SER A 73 1.55 -7.14 7.95
N LEU A 74 1.22 -5.97 8.51
CA LEU A 74 0.38 -4.99 7.84
C LEU A 74 1.09 -4.33 6.65
N CYS A 75 2.39 -4.08 6.75
CA CYS A 75 3.21 -3.58 5.64
C CYS A 75 3.27 -4.59 4.49
N ASP A 76 3.50 -5.87 4.81
CA ASP A 76 3.46 -6.96 3.81
C ASP A 76 2.09 -7.03 3.14
N HIS A 77 1.01 -6.94 3.94
CA HIS A 77 -0.35 -6.94 3.39
C HIS A 77 -0.62 -5.75 2.46
N VAL A 78 -0.10 -4.56 2.77
CA VAL A 78 -0.20 -3.39 1.88
C VAL A 78 0.56 -3.64 0.58
N ALA A 79 1.77 -4.19 0.65
CA ALA A 79 2.56 -4.53 -0.52
C ALA A 79 1.84 -5.55 -1.43
N ASP A 80 1.21 -6.57 -0.84
CA ASP A 80 0.40 -7.55 -1.59
C ASP A 80 -0.81 -6.93 -2.27
N LEU A 81 -1.52 -6.02 -1.58
CA LEU A 81 -2.68 -5.32 -2.13
C LEU A 81 -2.28 -4.40 -3.29
N VAL A 82 -1.16 -3.68 -3.15
CA VAL A 82 -0.59 -2.84 -4.22
C VAL A 82 -0.16 -3.71 -5.39
N GLY A 83 0.57 -4.80 -5.14
CA GLY A 83 0.98 -5.75 -6.17
C GLY A 83 -0.23 -6.33 -6.93
N THR A 84 -1.27 -6.74 -6.21
CA THR A 84 -2.51 -7.26 -6.82
C THR A 84 -3.23 -6.19 -7.64
N ALA A 85 -3.28 -4.95 -7.17
CA ALA A 85 -3.91 -3.86 -7.90
C ALA A 85 -3.16 -3.56 -9.22
N LEU A 86 -1.83 -3.56 -9.19
CA LEU A 86 -1.00 -3.33 -10.37
C LEU A 86 -1.05 -4.50 -11.38
N HIS A 87 -1.02 -5.75 -10.90
CA HIS A 87 -1.16 -6.92 -11.79
C HIS A 87 -2.58 -7.03 -12.39
N GLY A 88 -3.62 -6.69 -11.62
CA GLY A 88 -5.00 -6.66 -12.13
C GLY A 88 -5.19 -5.65 -13.25
N VAL A 89 -4.46 -4.53 -13.20
CA VAL A 89 -4.41 -3.54 -14.29
C VAL A 89 -3.76 -4.14 -15.54
N GLN A 90 -2.63 -4.83 -15.42
CA GLN A 90 -1.94 -5.48 -16.55
C GLN A 90 -2.81 -6.54 -17.25
N VAL A 91 -3.53 -7.36 -16.49
CA VAL A 91 -4.39 -8.42 -17.05
C VAL A 91 -5.59 -7.83 -17.80
N ALA A 92 -6.22 -6.77 -17.28
CA ALA A 92 -7.36 -6.13 -17.95
C ALA A 92 -6.99 -5.52 -19.32
N ILE A 93 -5.76 -5.04 -19.48
CA ILE A 93 -5.24 -4.48 -20.74
C ILE A 93 -4.98 -5.60 -21.76
N GLY A 94 -4.40 -6.72 -21.32
CA GLY A 94 -4.14 -7.87 -22.19
C GLY A 94 -5.41 -8.46 -22.81
N PHE A 95 -6.56 -8.34 -22.15
CA PHE A 95 -7.86 -8.74 -22.71
C PHE A 95 -8.47 -7.71 -23.67
N ALA A 96 -8.18 -6.42 -23.50
CA ALA A 96 -8.67 -5.37 -24.39
C ALA A 96 -7.95 -5.38 -25.76
N ASP A 97 -6.68 -5.78 -25.79
CA ASP A 97 -5.88 -5.85 -27.02
C ASP A 97 -6.31 -7.03 -27.92
N ASP A 98 -6.81 -8.12 -27.33
CA ASP A 98 -7.26 -9.32 -28.05
C ASP A 98 -8.65 -9.11 -28.72
N GLU A 99 -9.53 -8.28 -28.14
CA GLU A 99 -10.82 -7.92 -28.76
C GLU A 99 -10.68 -7.00 -29.98
N ASN A 100 -9.59 -6.22 -30.06
CA ASN A 100 -9.40 -5.22 -31.12
C ASN A 100 -8.58 -5.74 -32.33
N SER A 101 -8.14 -6.99 -32.29
CA SER A 101 -7.34 -7.65 -33.35
C SER A 101 -8.18 -8.41 -34.37
N VAL A 102 -9.52 -8.42 -34.21
CA VAL A 102 -10.45 -9.04 -35.16
C VAL A 102 -11.20 -7.95 -35.93
N HIS A 103 -10.49 -7.15 -36.75
CA HIS A 103 -11.08 -6.45 -37.90
C HIS A 103 -10.03 -6.00 -38.92
#